data_AF-A0A935WTR3-F1
#
_entry.id   AF-A0A935WTR3-F1
#
_cell.length_a   1.000
_cell.length_b   1.000
_cell.length_c   1.000
_cell.angle_alpha   90.00
_cell.angle_beta   90.00
_cell.angle_gamma   90.00
#
_symmetry.space_group_name_H-M   'P 1'
#
loop_
_entity.id
_entity.type
_entity.pdbx_description
1 polymer ?
#
loop_
_entity_poly.entity_id
_entity_poly.type
_entity_poly.pdbx_seq_one_letter_code
_entity_poly.pdbx_strand_id
1 'polypeptide(L)'
;MSVLLEALVFASKKHRHQRRKDREASPYINHPIMLANILWNEAEIRDLTAVAASILHDTVEDTETTLQEIELAFGPRVASVVAEVTDDKTLPKQARKQLQVLHAASASDQAKLVKIADKIANLRDLATSPPPSWSSERVSAYFEWSKAVIDALRGNHPRLEALFDEAYANGTREQSETR
;
A
#
# COMPACT_ATOMS: atom_id res chain seq x y z
N MET A 1 -15.07 -14.31 15.00
CA MET A 1 -14.36 -14.43 13.71
C MET A 1 -12.92 -13.98 13.96
N SER A 2 -11.93 -14.30 13.12
CA SER A 2 -10.60 -13.65 13.30
C SER A 2 -10.70 -12.17 12.88
N VAL A 3 -9.98 -11.28 13.56
CA VAL A 3 -9.92 -9.83 13.26
C VAL A 3 -9.62 -9.54 11.77
N LEU A 4 -8.87 -10.44 11.11
CA LEU A 4 -8.52 -10.32 9.70
C LEU A 4 -9.72 -10.56 8.76
N LEU A 5 -10.59 -11.53 9.09
CA LEU A 5 -11.81 -11.77 8.33
C LEU A 5 -12.80 -10.60 8.49
N GLU A 6 -12.87 -10.03 9.69
CA GLU A 6 -13.70 -8.85 9.97
C GLU A 6 -13.19 -7.64 9.17
N ALA A 7 -11.87 -7.39 9.17
CA ALA A 7 -11.25 -6.35 8.37
C ALA A 7 -11.51 -6.55 6.87
N LEU A 8 -11.40 -7.80 6.37
CA LEU A 8 -11.64 -8.11 4.96
C LEU A 8 -13.09 -7.88 4.56
N VAL A 9 -14.05 -8.31 5.38
CA VAL A 9 -15.48 -8.05 5.15
C VAL A 9 -15.75 -6.54 5.15
N PHE A 10 -15.16 -5.81 6.07
CA PHE A 10 -15.30 -4.36 6.16
C PHE A 10 -14.75 -3.66 4.91
N ALA A 11 -13.48 -3.91 4.56
CA ALA A 11 -12.83 -3.33 3.39
C ALA A 11 -13.59 -3.68 2.10
N SER A 12 -14.06 -4.93 1.96
CA SER A 12 -14.84 -5.38 0.80
C SER A 12 -16.13 -4.56 0.64
N LYS A 13 -16.83 -4.26 1.74
CA LYS A 13 -18.05 -3.44 1.72
C LYS A 13 -17.76 -1.98 1.37
N LYS A 14 -16.69 -1.41 1.93
CA LYS A 14 -16.30 -0.01 1.69
C LYS A 14 -15.85 0.21 0.25
N HIS A 15 -15.03 -0.69 -0.28
CA HIS A 15 -14.48 -0.61 -1.64
C HIS A 15 -15.35 -1.30 -2.72
N ARG A 16 -16.58 -1.73 -2.41
CA ARG A 16 -17.44 -2.53 -3.33
C ARG A 16 -17.63 -1.93 -4.73
N HIS A 17 -17.62 -0.61 -4.84
CA HIS A 17 -17.78 0.12 -6.10
C HIS A 17 -16.45 0.66 -6.67
N GLN A 18 -15.35 0.55 -5.94
CA GLN A 18 -14.03 0.99 -6.40
C GLN A 18 -13.38 -0.07 -7.28
N ARG A 19 -12.59 0.38 -8.27
CA ARG A 19 -11.83 -0.46 -9.19
C ARG A 19 -10.37 -0.01 -9.26
N ARG A 20 -9.48 -0.95 -9.60
CA ARG A 20 -8.10 -0.63 -9.98
C ARG A 20 -8.08 0.06 -11.35
N LYS A 21 -6.92 0.61 -11.68
CA LYS A 21 -6.70 1.40 -12.91
C LYS A 21 -6.02 0.56 -14.00
N ASP A 22 -5.92 -0.74 -13.79
CA ASP A 22 -5.50 -1.74 -14.77
C ASP A 22 -6.50 -1.82 -15.93
N ARG A 23 -6.14 -2.56 -16.98
CA ARG A 23 -6.95 -2.66 -18.21
C ARG A 23 -8.33 -3.26 -17.97
N GLU A 24 -8.42 -4.21 -17.05
CA GLU A 24 -9.66 -4.93 -16.74
C GLU A 24 -10.55 -4.20 -15.72
N ALA A 25 -10.06 -3.10 -15.15
CA ALA A 25 -10.69 -2.43 -14.02
C ALA A 25 -11.05 -3.43 -12.92
N SER A 26 -10.05 -4.18 -12.42
CA SER A 26 -10.27 -5.24 -11.44
C SER A 26 -10.82 -4.69 -10.11
N PRO A 27 -11.57 -5.49 -9.31
CA PRO A 27 -12.10 -5.06 -8.02
C PRO A 27 -11.01 -4.53 -7.09
N TYR A 28 -11.22 -3.34 -6.49
CA TYR A 28 -10.17 -2.71 -5.68
C TYR A 28 -9.72 -3.54 -4.48
N ILE A 29 -10.63 -4.33 -3.89
CA ILE A 29 -10.35 -5.20 -2.75
C ILE A 29 -9.17 -6.16 -2.98
N ASN A 30 -8.86 -6.49 -4.24
CA ASN A 30 -7.70 -7.30 -4.58
C ASN A 30 -6.39 -6.65 -4.11
N HIS A 31 -6.31 -5.32 -4.07
CA HIS A 31 -5.14 -4.59 -3.60
C HIS A 31 -4.89 -4.78 -2.09
N PRO A 32 -5.82 -4.45 -1.18
CA PRO A 32 -5.65 -4.76 0.25
C PRO A 32 -5.38 -6.25 0.54
N ILE A 33 -5.98 -7.17 -0.23
CA ILE A 33 -5.70 -8.62 -0.11
C ILE A 33 -4.23 -8.92 -0.45
N MET A 34 -3.70 -8.31 -1.52
CA MET A 34 -2.30 -8.47 -1.92
C MET A 34 -1.35 -7.98 -0.82
N LEU A 35 -1.63 -6.84 -0.18
CA LEU A 35 -0.82 -6.35 0.94
C LEU A 35 -0.80 -7.36 2.10
N ALA A 36 -1.97 -7.89 2.47
CA ALA A 36 -2.06 -8.90 3.52
C ALA A 36 -1.30 -10.18 3.15
N ASN A 37 -1.34 -10.60 1.88
CA ASN A 37 -0.56 -11.73 1.38
C ASN A 37 0.95 -11.49 1.46
N ILE A 38 1.42 -10.32 1.02
CA ILE A 38 2.83 -9.93 1.08
C ILE A 38 3.31 -9.97 2.53
N LEU A 39 2.56 -9.37 3.46
CA LEU A 39 2.94 -9.36 4.86
C LEU A 39 2.92 -10.77 5.47
N TRP A 40 1.85 -11.53 5.27
CA TRP A 40 1.67 -12.81 5.96
C TRP A 40 2.44 -13.96 5.31
N ASN A 41 2.27 -14.17 4.01
CA ASN A 41 2.83 -15.34 3.32
C ASN A 41 4.25 -15.12 2.84
N GLU A 42 4.56 -13.92 2.32
CA GLU A 42 5.86 -13.67 1.71
C GLU A 42 6.90 -13.16 2.70
N ALA A 43 6.52 -12.23 3.58
CA ALA A 43 7.42 -11.61 4.56
C ALA A 43 7.34 -12.22 5.97
N GLU A 44 6.43 -13.18 6.19
CA GLU A 44 6.23 -13.88 7.47
C GLU A 44 5.93 -12.97 8.67
N ILE A 45 5.34 -11.81 8.42
CA ILE A 45 4.89 -10.89 9.48
C ILE A 45 3.65 -11.47 10.15
N ARG A 46 3.69 -11.56 11.49
CA ARG A 46 2.62 -12.10 12.33
C ARG A 46 1.98 -11.05 13.25
N ASP A 47 2.35 -9.79 13.10
CA ASP A 47 1.69 -8.67 13.79
C ASP A 47 0.28 -8.48 13.20
N LEU A 48 -0.74 -8.91 13.94
CA LEU A 48 -2.14 -8.80 13.52
C LEU A 48 -2.61 -7.35 13.37
N THR A 49 -2.02 -6.39 14.09
CA THR A 49 -2.33 -4.97 13.93
C THR A 49 -1.86 -4.48 12.56
N ALA A 50 -0.61 -4.80 12.17
CA ALA A 50 -0.08 -4.42 10.86
C ALA A 50 -0.87 -5.06 9.71
N VAL A 51 -1.21 -6.35 9.83
CA VAL A 51 -1.95 -7.07 8.77
C VAL A 51 -3.40 -6.62 8.68
N ALA A 52 -4.07 -6.35 9.81
CA ALA A 52 -5.42 -5.76 9.77
C ALA A 52 -5.39 -4.35 9.18
N ALA A 53 -4.41 -3.52 9.58
CA ALA A 53 -4.25 -2.17 9.04
C ALA A 53 -3.93 -2.19 7.53
N SER A 54 -3.16 -3.15 7.03
CA SER A 54 -2.90 -3.28 5.58
C SER A 54 -4.16 -3.58 4.78
N ILE A 55 -5.10 -4.35 5.35
CA ILE A 55 -6.41 -4.61 4.73
C ILE A 55 -7.29 -3.35 4.70
N LEU A 56 -7.10 -2.45 5.68
CA LEU A 56 -7.93 -1.27 5.89
C LEU A 56 -7.31 0.05 5.39
N HIS A 57 -6.05 0.03 4.94
CA HIS A 57 -5.22 1.23 4.79
C HIS A 57 -5.85 2.35 3.93
N ASP A 58 -6.52 1.99 2.83
CA ASP A 58 -7.18 2.95 1.95
C ASP A 58 -8.63 3.26 2.30
N THR A 59 -9.21 2.60 3.32
CA THR A 59 -10.64 2.78 3.61
C THR A 59 -10.94 4.22 4.00
N VAL A 60 -10.09 4.86 4.81
CA VAL A 60 -10.25 6.27 5.19
C VAL A 60 -9.87 7.21 4.04
N GLU A 61 -8.86 6.87 3.24
CA GLU A 61 -8.42 7.73 2.13
C GLU A 61 -9.42 7.76 0.96
N ASP A 62 -9.99 6.61 0.60
CA ASP A 62 -10.73 6.42 -0.67
C ASP A 62 -12.25 6.22 -0.50
N THR A 63 -12.76 6.15 0.73
CA THR A 63 -14.18 5.90 1.00
C THR A 63 -14.73 6.86 2.06
N GLU A 64 -16.01 6.72 2.41
CA GLU A 64 -16.67 7.52 3.47
C GLU A 64 -16.34 7.03 4.89
N THR A 65 -15.30 6.21 5.05
CA THR A 65 -14.90 5.64 6.34
C THR A 65 -14.19 6.68 7.19
N THR A 66 -14.47 6.69 8.49
CA THR A 66 -13.78 7.56 9.46
C THR A 66 -12.82 6.78 10.33
N LEU A 67 -11.80 7.44 10.88
CA LEU A 67 -10.89 6.81 11.85
C LEU A 67 -11.64 6.33 13.11
N GLN A 68 -12.68 7.05 13.51
CA GLN A 68 -13.54 6.66 14.63
C GLN A 68 -14.28 5.34 14.33
N GLU A 69 -14.74 5.13 13.09
CA GLU A 69 -15.34 3.86 12.68
C GLU A 69 -14.34 2.71 12.75
N ILE A 70 -13.10 2.94 12.32
CA ILE A 70 -12.01 1.94 12.44
C ILE A 70 -11.68 1.65 13.90
N GLU A 71 -11.59 2.68 14.75
CA GLU A 71 -11.30 2.53 16.17
C GLU A 71 -12.38 1.72 16.90
N LEU A 72 -13.65 2.01 16.62
CA LEU A 72 -14.78 1.28 17.21
C LEU A 72 -14.82 -0.20 16.79
N ALA A 73 -14.44 -0.50 15.54
CA ALA A 73 -14.50 -1.86 15.01
C ALA A 73 -13.24 -2.70 15.30
N PHE A 74 -12.05 -2.08 15.26
CA PHE A 74 -10.75 -2.78 15.26
C PHE A 74 -9.80 -2.33 16.38
N GLY A 75 -10.20 -1.33 17.16
CA GLY A 75 -9.45 -0.80 18.29
C GLY A 75 -8.45 0.31 17.92
N PRO A 76 -7.96 1.03 18.93
CA PRO A 76 -7.15 2.25 18.74
C PRO A 76 -5.80 1.97 18.08
N ARG A 77 -5.22 0.78 18.27
CA ARG A 77 -3.95 0.41 17.65
C ARG A 77 -4.06 0.32 16.13
N VAL A 78 -5.11 -0.32 15.62
CA VAL A 78 -5.34 -0.43 14.17
C VAL A 78 -5.69 0.94 13.59
N ALA A 79 -6.55 1.70 14.27
CA ALA A 79 -6.90 3.06 13.85
C ALA A 79 -5.69 3.99 13.76
N SER A 80 -4.77 3.92 14.73
CA SER A 80 -3.52 4.68 14.72
C SER A 80 -2.66 4.36 13.48
N VAL A 81 -2.48 3.07 13.16
CA VAL A 81 -1.69 2.67 11.99
C VAL A 81 -2.38 3.11 10.69
N VAL A 82 -3.70 2.96 10.59
CA VAL A 82 -4.49 3.44 9.44
C VAL A 82 -4.33 4.95 9.26
N ALA A 83 -4.34 5.72 10.36
CA ALA A 83 -4.11 7.16 10.30
C ALA A 83 -2.72 7.53 9.74
N GLU A 84 -1.67 6.81 10.14
CA GLU A 84 -0.29 7.07 9.67
C GLU A 84 -0.05 6.74 8.18
N VAL A 85 -0.90 5.90 7.59
CA VAL A 85 -0.83 5.46 6.19
C VAL A 85 -1.88 6.11 5.29
N THR A 86 -2.74 6.98 5.85
CA THR A 86 -3.73 7.77 5.10
C THR A 86 -3.11 9.10 4.69
N ASP A 87 -3.12 9.42 3.40
CA ASP A 87 -2.68 10.75 2.95
C ASP A 87 -3.77 11.81 3.16
N ASP A 88 -3.34 13.05 3.44
CA ASP A 88 -4.23 14.22 3.43
C ASP A 88 -4.61 14.62 1.98
N LYS A 89 -5.83 14.26 1.57
CA LYS A 89 -6.37 14.57 0.23
C LYS A 89 -6.71 16.04 0.00
N THR A 90 -6.63 16.92 1.00
CA THR A 90 -6.75 18.36 0.78
C THR A 90 -5.51 18.96 0.12
N LEU A 91 -4.37 18.25 0.20
CA LEU A 91 -3.11 18.70 -0.37
C LEU A 91 -2.95 18.30 -1.85
N PRO A 92 -2.23 19.11 -2.64
CA PRO A 92 -1.87 18.74 -4.01
C PRO A 92 -1.09 17.43 -4.05
N LYS A 93 -1.31 16.62 -5.09
CA LYS A 93 -0.68 15.30 -5.26
C LYS A 93 0.85 15.32 -5.09
N GLN A 94 1.51 16.36 -5.60
CA GLN A 94 2.97 16.50 -5.48
C GLN A 94 3.41 16.72 -4.03
N ALA A 95 2.66 17.53 -3.27
CA ALA A 95 2.92 17.75 -1.85
C ALA A 95 2.72 16.46 -1.05
N ARG A 96 1.65 15.69 -1.32
CA ARG A 96 1.43 14.37 -0.68
C ARG A 96 2.61 13.43 -0.90
N LYS A 97 3.10 13.34 -2.14
CA LYS A 97 4.28 12.53 -2.49
C LYS A 97 5.55 12.94 -1.74
N GLN A 98 5.78 14.24 -1.55
CA GLN A 98 6.91 14.76 -0.79
C GLN A 98 6.79 14.44 0.70
N LEU A 99 5.59 14.61 1.28
CA LEU A 99 5.32 14.27 2.67
C LEU A 99 5.52 12.77 2.95
N GLN A 100 5.17 11.89 2.01
CA GLN A 100 5.43 10.45 2.17
C GLN A 100 6.93 10.14 2.34
N VAL A 101 7.82 10.87 1.66
CA VAL A 101 9.27 10.69 1.82
C VAL A 101 9.75 11.32 3.14
N LEU A 102 9.28 12.53 3.47
CA LEU A 102 9.71 13.24 4.68
C LEU A 102 9.28 12.52 5.97
N HIS A 103 8.05 11.99 6.00
CA HIS A 103 7.49 11.33 7.19
C HIS A 103 7.77 9.82 7.23
N ALA A 104 8.45 9.27 6.21
CA ALA A 104 8.77 7.85 6.15
C ALA A 104 9.53 7.41 7.40
N ALA A 105 10.66 8.04 7.71
CA ALA A 105 11.55 7.63 8.80
C ALA A 105 10.87 7.66 10.18
N SER A 106 9.94 8.60 10.39
CA SER A 106 9.22 8.82 11.65
C SER A 106 7.97 7.94 11.83
N ALA A 107 7.57 7.17 10.82
CA ALA A 107 6.42 6.28 10.94
C ALA A 107 6.66 5.15 11.95
N SER A 108 5.60 4.68 12.61
CA SER A 108 5.65 3.51 13.49
C SER A 108 6.04 2.24 12.71
N ASP A 109 6.63 1.25 13.38
CA ASP A 109 7.04 0.00 12.71
C ASP A 109 5.88 -0.68 11.97
N GLN A 110 4.67 -0.71 12.56
CA GLN A 110 3.49 -1.23 11.87
C GLN A 110 3.12 -0.42 10.62
N ALA A 111 3.19 0.91 10.67
CA ALA A 111 2.94 1.76 9.50
C ALA A 111 4.01 1.57 8.42
N LYS A 112 5.28 1.35 8.79
CA LYS A 112 6.36 1.03 7.84
C LYS A 112 6.08 -0.27 7.10
N LEU A 113 5.67 -1.33 7.81
CA LEU A 113 5.27 -2.61 7.20
C LEU A 113 4.18 -2.42 6.14
N VAL A 114 3.13 -1.67 6.47
CA VAL A 114 2.01 -1.39 5.55
C VAL A 114 2.49 -0.58 4.34
N LYS A 115 3.30 0.48 4.55
CA LYS A 115 3.83 1.32 3.46
C LYS A 115 4.71 0.55 2.49
N ILE A 116 5.58 -0.33 3.00
CA ILE A 116 6.44 -1.15 2.14
C ILE A 116 5.59 -2.15 1.35
N ALA A 117 4.64 -2.84 1.99
CA ALA A 117 3.74 -3.77 1.32
C ALA A 117 2.90 -3.10 0.22
N ASP A 118 2.37 -1.90 0.48
CA ASP A 118 1.66 -1.08 -0.50
C ASP A 118 2.53 -0.81 -1.74
N LYS A 119 3.78 -0.36 -1.54
CA LYS A 119 4.69 -0.09 -2.65
C LYS A 119 5.04 -1.36 -3.42
N ILE A 120 5.30 -2.48 -2.75
CA ILE A 120 5.52 -3.78 -3.42
C ILE A 120 4.34 -4.14 -4.32
N ALA A 121 3.12 -4.09 -3.78
CA ALA A 121 1.90 -4.42 -4.53
C ALA A 121 1.75 -3.51 -5.76
N ASN A 122 1.91 -2.20 -5.59
CA ASN A 122 1.80 -1.25 -6.69
C ASN A 122 2.89 -1.41 -7.75
N LEU A 123 4.14 -1.72 -7.38
CA LEU A 123 5.21 -1.97 -8.35
C LEU A 123 4.94 -3.25 -9.17
N ARG A 124 4.46 -4.32 -8.52
CA ARG A 124 4.07 -5.57 -9.20
C ARG A 124 2.91 -5.36 -10.17
N ASP A 125 1.91 -4.56 -9.79
CA ASP A 125 0.79 -4.22 -10.67
C ASP A 125 1.24 -3.36 -11.86
N LEU A 126 2.15 -2.40 -11.64
CA LEU A 126 2.67 -1.55 -12.71
C LEU A 126 3.58 -2.29 -13.70
N ALA A 127 4.30 -3.31 -13.24
CA ALA A 127 5.11 -4.19 -14.08
C ALA A 127 4.20 -5.01 -15.02
N THR A 128 3.21 -5.68 -14.45
CA THR A 128 2.34 -6.60 -15.19
C THR A 128 1.24 -5.94 -16.02
N SER A 129 0.56 -4.94 -15.47
CA SER A 129 -0.58 -4.27 -16.11
C SER A 129 -0.62 -2.78 -15.76
N PRO A 130 0.30 -1.97 -16.30
CA PRO A 130 0.30 -0.53 -16.07
C PRO A 130 -1.01 0.11 -16.54
N PRO A 131 -1.50 1.16 -15.84
CA PRO A 131 -2.71 1.85 -16.25
C PRO A 131 -2.64 2.36 -17.70
N PRO A 132 -3.67 2.16 -18.53
CA PRO A 132 -3.65 2.59 -19.94
C PRO A 132 -3.41 4.08 -20.15
N SER A 133 -3.73 4.89 -19.15
CA SER A 133 -3.57 6.35 -19.15
C SER A 133 -2.18 6.83 -18.72
N TRP A 134 -1.25 5.93 -18.36
CA TRP A 134 0.08 6.30 -17.90
C TRP A 134 1.11 6.12 -19.01
N SER A 135 1.93 7.15 -19.23
CA SER A 135 3.11 7.03 -20.10
C SER A 135 4.22 6.24 -19.42
N SER A 136 5.18 5.73 -20.19
CA SER A 136 6.39 5.08 -19.68
C SER A 136 7.15 5.96 -18.70
N GLU A 137 7.22 7.26 -18.94
CA GLU A 137 7.92 8.22 -18.07
C GLU A 137 7.20 8.35 -16.73
N ARG A 138 5.86 8.31 -16.75
CA ARG A 138 5.06 8.36 -15.52
C ARG A 138 5.21 7.07 -14.69
N VAL A 139 5.30 5.91 -15.35
CA VAL A 139 5.57 4.64 -14.67
C VAL A 139 6.97 4.67 -14.04
N SER A 140 8.00 5.01 -14.81
CA SER A 140 9.38 5.15 -14.31
C SER A 140 9.47 6.15 -13.14
N ALA A 141 8.83 7.32 -13.23
CA ALA A 141 8.78 8.29 -12.14
C ALA A 141 8.05 7.77 -10.89
N TYR A 142 7.11 6.82 -11.03
CA TYR A 142 6.49 6.16 -9.89
C TYR A 142 7.44 5.17 -9.22
N PHE A 143 8.23 4.42 -9.99
CA PHE A 143 9.27 3.52 -9.47
C PHE A 143 10.30 4.33 -8.67
N GLU A 144 10.89 5.38 -9.26
CA GLU A 144 11.90 6.21 -8.59
C GLU A 144 11.35 6.86 -7.30
N TRP A 145 10.11 7.37 -7.34
CA TRP A 145 9.46 7.90 -6.15
C TRP A 145 9.24 6.83 -5.07
N SER A 146 8.82 5.64 -5.47
CA SER A 146 8.63 4.52 -4.53
C SER A 146 9.95 4.14 -3.87
N LYS A 147 11.03 4.07 -4.65
CA LYS A 147 12.37 3.81 -4.13
C LYS A 147 12.80 4.88 -3.12
N ALA A 148 12.59 6.16 -3.41
CA ALA A 148 12.92 7.24 -2.48
C ALA A 148 12.16 7.13 -1.14
N VAL A 149 10.88 6.74 -1.17
CA VAL A 149 10.11 6.47 0.07
C VAL A 149 10.72 5.30 0.85
N ILE A 150 11.02 4.19 0.16
CA ILE A 150 11.50 2.97 0.82
C ILE A 150 12.91 3.12 1.35
N ASP A 151 13.80 3.82 0.65
CA ASP A 151 15.16 4.09 1.13
C ASP A 151 15.16 4.88 2.45
N ALA A 152 14.12 5.70 2.70
CA ALA A 152 13.92 6.39 3.99
C ALA A 152 13.30 5.48 5.08
N LEU A 153 12.85 4.27 4.75
CA LEU A 153 12.23 3.30 5.66
C LEU A 153 13.13 2.12 6.05
N ARG A 154 14.24 1.90 5.34
CA ARG A 154 15.09 0.71 5.48
C ARG A 154 15.70 0.55 6.88
N GLY A 155 16.03 -0.70 7.20
CA GLY A 155 16.87 -1.08 8.35
C GLY A 155 16.20 -2.00 9.35
N ASN A 156 14.87 -2.16 9.26
CA ASN A 156 14.08 -2.87 10.27
C ASN A 156 13.41 -4.15 9.74
N HIS A 157 13.27 -4.31 8.41
CA HIS A 157 12.45 -5.38 7.82
C HIS A 157 13.15 -6.04 6.62
N PRO A 158 14.28 -6.76 6.83
CA PRO A 158 15.16 -7.20 5.75
C PRO A 158 14.47 -8.05 4.69
N ARG A 159 13.54 -8.93 5.09
CA ARG A 159 12.79 -9.77 4.15
C ARG A 159 11.80 -8.97 3.30
N LEU A 160 11.10 -8.03 3.91
CA LEU A 160 10.14 -7.17 3.21
C LEU A 160 10.86 -6.16 2.30
N GLU A 161 12.00 -5.64 2.75
CA GLU A 161 12.89 -4.79 1.95
C GLU A 161 13.44 -5.55 0.73
N ALA A 162 13.84 -6.82 0.89
CA ALA A 162 14.28 -7.65 -0.23
C ALA A 162 13.15 -7.91 -1.26
N LEU A 163 11.91 -8.12 -0.81
CA LEU A 163 10.76 -8.25 -1.70
C LEU A 163 10.49 -6.96 -2.49
N PHE A 164 10.73 -5.79 -1.88
CA PHE A 164 10.67 -4.51 -2.59
C PHE A 164 11.77 -4.40 -3.64
N ASP A 165 13.00 -4.76 -3.30
CA ASP A 165 14.14 -4.72 -4.23
C ASP A 165 13.91 -5.63 -5.45
N GLU A 166 13.34 -6.82 -5.23
CA GLU A 166 12.94 -7.73 -6.30
C GLU A 166 11.85 -7.12 -7.20
N ALA A 167 10.77 -6.59 -6.61
CA ALA A 167 9.69 -5.96 -7.36
C ALA A 167 10.18 -4.77 -8.19
N TYR A 168 11.09 -3.97 -7.62
CA TYR A 168 11.72 -2.84 -8.30
C TYR A 168 12.59 -3.30 -9.49
N ALA A 169 13.47 -4.27 -9.26
CA ALA A 169 14.37 -4.82 -10.30
C ALA A 169 13.59 -5.51 -11.43
N ASN A 170 12.48 -6.19 -11.13
CA ASN A 170 11.64 -6.82 -12.15
C ASN A 170 10.94 -5.77 -13.01
N GLY A 171 10.25 -4.81 -12.39
CA GLY A 171 9.50 -3.80 -13.14
C GLY A 171 10.38 -2.83 -13.93
N THR A 172 11.63 -2.58 -13.51
CA THR A 172 12.59 -1.80 -14.29
C THR A 172 13.13 -2.54 -15.51
N ARG A 173 13.35 -3.86 -15.42
CA ARG A 173 13.75 -4.70 -16.57
C ARG A 173 12.68 -4.75 -17.64
N GLU A 174 11.42 -5.00 -17.27
CA GLU A 174 10.29 -5.05 -18.21
C GLU A 174 10.10 -3.72 -18.97
N GLN A 175 10.33 -2.58 -18.30
CA GLN A 175 10.29 -1.26 -18.93
C GLN A 175 11.41 -1.04 -19.94
N SER A 176 12.56 -1.69 -19.77
CA SER A 176 13.69 -1.58 -20.71
C SER A 176 13.50 -2.45 -21.95
N GLU A 177 12.80 -3.58 -21.86
CA GLU A 177 12.53 -4.50 -22.97
C GLU A 177 11.37 -4.06 -23.86
N THR A 178 10.51 -3.15 -23.38
CA THR A 178 9.34 -2.63 -24.11
C THR A 178 9.63 -1.33 -24.88
N ARG A 179 10.85 -0.78 -24.79
CA ARG A 179 11.32 0.43 -25.49
C ARG A 179 12.06 0.09 -26.78
#